data_AF-A0A084IKG7-F1
#
_entry.id   AF-A0A084IKG7-F1
#
_cell.length_a   1.000
_cell.length_b   1.000
_cell.length_c   1.000
_cell.angle_alpha   90.00
_cell.angle_beta   90.00
_cell.angle_gamma   90.00
#
_symmetry.space_group_name_H-M   'P 1'
#
loop_
_entity.id
_entity.type
_entity.pdbx_description
1 polymer ?
#
loop_
_entity_poly.entity_id
_entity_poly.type
_entity_poly.pdbx_seq_one_letter_code
_entity_poly.pdbx_strand_id
1 'polypeptide(L)'
;MKKTLETASGHRLNIIIKQAKDAQHLATAVVQPSDPSSLSGALDAMRCGLIEPILVGREAEIRTVADAHHLDIEGVALVDAGHDVLPPM
;
A
#
# COMPACT_ATOMS: atom_id res chain seq x y z
N MET A 1 -15.11 -13.85 -36.94
CA MET A 1 -15.15 -13.86 -35.46
C MET A 1 -13.78 -13.42 -34.98
N LYS A 2 -13.68 -12.21 -34.39
CA LYS A 2 -12.41 -11.52 -34.13
C LYS A 2 -11.62 -12.26 -33.04
N LYS A 3 -10.55 -12.93 -33.45
CA LYS A 3 -9.52 -13.49 -32.58
C LYS A 3 -8.56 -12.34 -32.25
N THR A 4 -8.83 -11.62 -31.16
CA THR A 4 -7.99 -10.51 -30.72
C THR A 4 -7.36 -10.86 -29.38
N LEU A 5 -6.16 -11.43 -29.45
CA LEU A 5 -5.03 -11.05 -28.61
C LEU A 5 -5.39 -10.67 -27.16
N GLU A 6 -5.82 -11.62 -26.32
CA GLU A 6 -5.81 -11.43 -24.86
C GLU A 6 -4.41 -11.74 -24.34
N THR A 7 -3.58 -10.71 -24.43
CA THR A 7 -2.39 -10.41 -23.65
C THR A 7 -2.09 -11.37 -22.49
N ALA A 8 -1.03 -12.16 -22.64
CA ALA A 8 -0.43 -13.00 -21.58
C ALA A 8 0.23 -12.19 -20.43
N SER A 9 -0.19 -10.95 -20.16
CA SER A 9 0.49 -10.02 -19.24
C SER A 9 -0.05 -10.01 -17.80
N GLY A 10 -0.92 -10.95 -17.43
CA GLY A 10 -1.43 -11.06 -16.05
C GLY A 10 -1.19 -12.42 -15.38
N HIS A 11 -0.84 -13.45 -16.16
CA HIS A 11 -0.87 -14.84 -15.67
C HIS A 11 0.12 -15.07 -14.52
N ARG A 12 1.37 -14.59 -14.67
CA ARG A 12 2.41 -14.74 -13.64
C ARG A 12 2.08 -13.95 -12.37
N LEU A 13 1.57 -12.73 -12.52
CA LEU A 13 1.17 -11.89 -11.39
C LEU A 13 0.04 -12.54 -10.59
N ASN A 14 -0.98 -13.06 -11.27
CA ASN A 14 -2.11 -13.74 -10.63
C ASN A 14 -1.68 -14.99 -9.84
N ILE A 15 -0.69 -15.73 -10.32
CA ILE A 15 -0.12 -16.87 -9.57
C ILE A 15 0.52 -16.38 -8.27
N ILE A 16 1.34 -15.33 -8.32
CA ILE A 16 2.02 -14.79 -7.13
C ILE A 16 1.01 -14.22 -6.14
N ILE A 17 -0.01 -13.50 -6.61
CA ILE A 17 -1.09 -12.97 -5.75
C ILE A 17 -1.81 -14.12 -5.05
N LYS A 18 -2.11 -15.22 -5.75
CA LYS A 18 -2.75 -16.38 -5.13
C LYS A 18 -1.87 -16.98 -4.04
N GLN A 19 -0.59 -17.18 -4.33
CA GLN A 19 0.38 -17.71 -3.35
C GLN A 19 0.51 -16.81 -2.12
N ALA A 20 0.49 -15.49 -2.31
CA ALA A 20 0.55 -14.53 -1.21
C ALA A 20 -0.71 -14.58 -0.32
N LYS A 21 -1.90 -14.76 -0.91
CA LYS A 21 -3.16 -14.93 -0.16
C LYS A 21 -3.23 -16.25 0.60
N ASP A 22 -2.64 -17.31 0.06
CA ASP A 22 -2.59 -18.63 0.71
C ASP A 22 -1.58 -18.65 1.88
N ALA A 23 -0.67 -17.67 1.94
CA ALA A 23 0.23 -17.46 3.06
C ALA A 23 -0.41 -16.60 4.16
N GLN A 24 0.14 -16.65 5.37
CA GLN A 24 -0.27 -15.73 6.44
C GLN A 24 0.11 -14.28 6.07
N HIS A 25 -0.82 -13.35 6.21
CA HIS A 25 -0.59 -11.92 5.93
C HIS A 25 0.58 -11.40 6.78
N LEU A 26 1.48 -10.63 6.15
CA LEU A 26 2.69 -10.12 6.80
C LEU A 26 2.53 -8.65 7.19
N ALA A 27 2.98 -8.32 8.40
CA ALA A 27 3.20 -6.93 8.81
C ALA A 27 4.18 -6.27 7.85
N THR A 28 3.74 -5.22 7.15
CA THR A 28 4.46 -4.61 6.03
C THR A 28 4.52 -3.10 6.21
N ALA A 29 5.73 -2.55 6.38
CA ALA A 29 5.94 -1.12 6.39
C ALA A 29 5.80 -0.53 4.98
N VAL A 30 4.93 0.47 4.85
CA VAL A 30 4.79 1.28 3.63
C VAL A 30 5.33 2.66 3.95
N VAL A 31 6.55 2.92 3.47
CA VAL A 31 7.30 4.15 3.77
C VAL A 31 6.89 5.25 2.80
N GLN A 32 6.62 6.43 3.36
CA GLN A 32 6.22 7.66 2.69
C GLN A 32 5.06 7.47 1.70
N PRO A 33 3.88 6.96 2.13
CA PRO A 33 2.70 6.85 1.27
C PRO A 33 1.99 8.20 1.12
N SER A 34 2.74 9.25 0.74
CA SER A 34 2.28 10.63 0.62
C SER A 34 1.69 10.95 -0.76
N ASP A 35 1.31 9.93 -1.53
CA ASP A 35 0.58 10.08 -2.79
C ASP A 35 -0.60 9.10 -2.87
N PRO A 36 -1.63 9.42 -3.68
CA PRO A 36 -2.88 8.67 -3.68
C PRO A 36 -2.73 7.24 -4.15
N SER A 37 -1.79 6.97 -5.07
CA SER A 37 -1.61 5.64 -5.64
C SER A 37 -0.89 4.71 -4.67
N SER A 38 0.11 5.22 -3.95
CA SER A 38 0.81 4.49 -2.90
C SER A 38 -0.12 4.19 -1.72
N LEU A 39 -0.89 5.18 -1.25
CA LEU A 39 -1.80 4.98 -0.14
C LEU A 39 -2.96 4.04 -0.50
N SER A 40 -3.61 4.25 -1.65
CA SER A 40 -4.71 3.37 -2.08
C SER A 40 -4.23 1.94 -2.35
N GLY A 41 -3.04 1.75 -2.94
CA GLY A 41 -2.46 0.43 -3.17
C GLY A 41 -2.16 -0.33 -1.88
N ALA A 42 -1.66 0.35 -0.84
CA ALA A 42 -1.45 -0.25 0.48
C ALA A 42 -2.78 -0.72 1.11
N LEU A 43 -3.81 0.13 1.03
CA LEU A 43 -5.13 -0.18 1.56
C LEU A 43 -5.85 -1.29 0.75
N ASP A 44 -5.68 -1.32 -0.58
CA ASP A 44 -6.18 -2.39 -1.43
C ASP A 44 -5.50 -3.73 -1.11
N ALA A 45 -4.19 -3.71 -0.89
CA ALA A 45 -3.44 -4.90 -0.49
C ALA A 45 -3.90 -5.43 0.87
N MET A 46 -4.18 -4.54 1.83
CA MET A 46 -4.80 -4.89 3.11
C MET A 46 -6.18 -5.52 2.92
N ARG A 47 -7.08 -4.87 2.17
CA ARG A 47 -8.43 -5.38 1.87
C ARG A 47 -8.41 -6.73 1.16
N CYS A 48 -7.38 -6.99 0.35
CA CYS A 48 -7.20 -8.24 -0.35
C CYS A 48 -6.62 -9.37 0.51
N GLY A 49 -6.28 -9.10 1.78
CA GLY A 49 -5.57 -10.05 2.63
C GLY A 49 -4.18 -10.37 2.07
N LEU A 50 -3.41 -9.35 1.69
CA LEU A 50 -2.03 -9.54 1.24
C LEU A 50 -1.02 -9.08 2.29
N ILE A 51 -1.32 -7.97 2.96
CA ILE A 51 -0.44 -7.36 3.97
C ILE A 51 -1.25 -6.83 5.15
N GLU A 52 -0.58 -6.69 6.29
CA GLU A 52 -1.02 -5.84 7.39
C GLU A 52 -0.16 -4.56 7.35
N PRO A 53 -0.67 -3.45 6.76
CA PRO A 53 0.16 -2.29 6.48
C PRO A 53 0.46 -1.49 7.75
N ILE A 54 1.69 -0.99 7.82
CA ILE A 54 2.13 0.02 8.78
C ILE A 54 2.58 1.23 7.95
N LEU A 55 1.83 2.33 8.01
CA LEU A 55 2.12 3.55 7.26
C LEU A 55 3.22 4.32 8.00
N VAL A 56 4.37 4.49 7.37
CA VAL A 56 5.54 5.16 7.98
C VAL A 56 5.82 6.43 7.21
N GLY A 57 5.84 7.59 7.84
CA GLY A 57 6.12 8.86 7.16
C GLY A 57 5.49 10.04 7.87
N ARG A 58 5.43 11.20 7.23
CA ARG A 58 4.78 12.38 7.85
C ARG A 58 3.28 12.12 8.04
N GLU A 59 2.85 11.98 9.29
CA GLU A 59 1.46 11.70 9.62
C GLU A 59 0.50 12.72 8.98
N ALA A 60 0.83 14.01 9.07
CA ALA A 60 0.03 15.08 8.51
C ALA A 60 -0.18 14.94 6.99
N GLU A 61 0.85 14.48 6.26
CA GLU A 61 0.74 14.30 4.81
C GLU A 61 -0.10 13.08 4.46
N ILE A 62 0.12 11.97 5.17
CA ILE A 62 -0.65 10.73 4.98
C ILE A 62 -2.14 11.01 5.21
N ARG A 63 -2.48 11.72 6.30
CA ARG A 63 -3.85 12.13 6.59
C ARG A 63 -4.42 13.08 5.54
N THR A 64 -3.64 14.07 5.10
CA THR A 64 -4.07 15.00 4.06
C THR A 64 -4.42 14.28 2.75
N VAL A 65 -3.60 13.31 2.34
CA VAL A 65 -3.85 12.49 1.14
C VAL A 65 -5.06 11.59 1.36
N ALA A 66 -5.19 10.99 2.54
CA ALA A 66 -6.35 10.17 2.89
C ALA A 66 -7.66 10.96 2.76
N ASP A 67 -7.71 12.14 3.39
CA ASP A 67 -8.89 13.02 3.39
C ASP A 67 -9.21 13.53 1.98
N ALA A 68 -8.20 13.99 1.23
CA ALA A 68 -8.37 14.53 -0.12
C ALA A 68 -8.88 13.48 -1.13
N HIS A 69 -8.61 12.20 -0.88
CA HIS A 69 -8.97 11.09 -1.77
C HIS A 69 -10.04 10.15 -1.20
N HIS A 70 -10.66 10.51 -0.07
CA HIS A 70 -11.66 9.69 0.62
C HIS A 70 -11.18 8.27 0.91
N LEU A 71 -9.90 8.12 1.27
CA LEU A 71 -9.29 6.86 1.63
C LEU A 71 -9.41 6.65 3.13
N ASP A 72 -10.07 5.57 3.53
CA ASP A 72 -10.18 5.21 4.94
C ASP A 72 -8.88 4.57 5.44
N ILE A 73 -8.28 5.20 6.45
CA ILE A 73 -7.07 4.73 7.14
C ILE A 73 -7.38 4.37 8.61
N GLU A 74 -8.66 4.31 9.01
CA GLU A 74 -9.06 3.89 10.34
C GLU A 74 -8.59 2.45 10.62
N GLY A 75 -8.00 2.23 11.81
CA GLY A 75 -7.46 0.94 12.20
C GLY A 75 -6.12 0.55 11.56
N VAL A 76 -5.58 1.38 10.65
CA VAL A 76 -4.25 1.17 10.07
C VAL A 76 -3.18 1.75 10.99
N ALA A 77 -2.14 0.97 11.29
CA ALA A 77 -1.02 1.45 12.10
C ALA A 77 -0.27 2.58 11.38
N LEU A 78 0.01 3.67 12.10
CA LEU A 78 0.72 4.84 11.58
C LEU A 78 1.92 5.15 12.49
N VAL A 79 3.10 5.33 11.88
CA VAL A 79 4.34 5.71 12.54
C VAL A 79 4.84 7.01 11.93
N ASP A 80 4.81 8.10 12.70
CA ASP A 80 5.33 9.38 12.24
C ASP A 80 6.86 9.33 12.12
N ALA A 81 7.37 9.64 10.93
CA ALA A 81 8.79 9.56 10.60
C ALA A 81 9.30 10.77 9.79
N GLY A 82 8.62 11.93 9.87
CA GLY A 82 9.04 13.16 9.18
C GLY A 82 10.42 13.71 9.61
N HIS A 83 11.18 14.28 8.66
CA HIS A 83 12.51 14.86 8.89
C HIS A 83 12.49 15.96 9.98
N ASP A 84 13.09 15.70 11.15
CA ASP A 84 14.48 16.08 11.48
C ASP A 84 14.88 15.56 12.88
N VAL A 85 15.95 14.77 12.97
CA VAL A 85 17.10 14.99 13.89
C VAL A 85 18.22 14.01 13.50
N LEU A 86 18.93 14.32 12.43
CA LEU A 86 20.38 14.17 12.54
C LEU A 86 20.82 15.28 13.51
N PRO A 87 21.42 14.96 14.68
CA PRO A 87 21.98 16.00 15.52
C PRO A 87 23.02 16.77 14.70
N PRO A 88 23.13 18.10 14.86
CA PRO A 88 24.15 18.87 14.15
C PRO A 88 25.53 18.27 14.45
N MET A 89 26.31 18.01 13.39
CA MET A 89 27.70 17.59 13.49
C MET A 89 28.58 18.70 14.07
#